data_AF-A0A6P4BWH0-F1
#
_entry.id   AF-A0A6P4BWH0-F1
#
_cell.length_a   1.000
_cell.length_b   1.000
_cell.length_c   1.000
_cell.angle_alpha   90.00
_cell.angle_beta   90.00
_cell.angle_gamma   90.00
#
_symmetry.space_group_name_H-M   'P 1'
#
loop_
_entity.id
_entity.type
_entity.pdbx_description
1 polymer ?
#
loop_
_entity_poly.entity_id
_entity_poly.type
_entity_poly.pdbx_seq_one_letter_code
_entity_poly.pdbx_strand_id
1 'polypeptide(L)'
;MVSGDGSASSVNQPTPTYSTQPGSSSETGDNVIPPSPGEGPSHQGSVVRNESLESSMRFRIVRLELDNSPYLLDKARGDYWAQIRHELDHVSSQRDSNSLLEFENRDLRIREQKHECFRLFNRVLSEHPYLAGQAPYKPNEVFDDFLDERRELLDKQAKEPVVEKDKKEIAFLEGLRMDLQNNGPNTILPIFNPTSTSNR
;
A
#
# COMPACT_ATOMS: atom_id res chain seq x y z
N MET A 1 32.68 12.39 58.93
CA MET A 1 32.92 13.78 58.46
C MET A 1 32.06 13.96 57.21
N VAL A 2 30.84 14.50 57.40
CA VAL A 2 30.46 15.91 57.14
C VAL A 2 30.41 16.15 55.62
N SER A 3 29.27 16.22 54.93
CA SER A 3 28.03 17.03 55.03
C SER A 3 28.01 18.14 53.95
N GLY A 4 26.81 18.45 53.44
CA GLY A 4 26.47 19.62 52.63
C GLY A 4 25.95 19.24 51.24
N ASP A 5 24.65 19.01 50.99
CA ASP A 5 23.45 19.86 51.12
C ASP A 5 23.54 21.22 50.40
N GLY A 6 22.52 21.52 49.57
CA GLY A 6 22.37 22.79 48.88
C GLY A 6 21.17 22.86 47.93
N SER A 7 19.98 22.92 48.51
CA SER A 7 18.66 22.99 47.87
C SER A 7 18.30 24.34 47.21
N ALA A 8 17.49 24.24 46.15
CA ALA A 8 16.21 24.92 45.90
C ALA A 8 16.09 26.40 45.44
N SER A 9 15.06 26.54 44.58
CA SER A 9 14.09 27.64 44.42
C SER A 9 14.37 28.65 43.32
N SER A 10 13.41 29.31 42.67
CA SER A 10 11.97 29.13 42.36
C SER A 10 11.53 30.46 41.71
N VAL A 11 10.39 30.43 41.02
CA VAL A 11 9.48 31.55 40.67
C VAL A 11 9.94 32.64 39.68
N ASN A 12 9.21 32.76 38.55
CA ASN A 12 8.12 33.73 38.34
C ASN A 12 7.88 34.03 36.84
N GLN A 13 6.69 33.70 36.33
CA GLN A 13 6.07 34.44 35.23
C GLN A 13 5.48 35.75 35.76
N PRO A 14 5.25 36.73 34.87
CA PRO A 14 3.86 37.12 34.67
C PRO A 14 3.48 37.41 33.19
N THR A 15 2.23 37.06 32.87
CA THR A 15 1.40 37.59 31.77
C THR A 15 1.06 39.07 31.96
N PRO A 16 0.59 39.75 30.90
CA PRO A 16 -0.49 40.72 31.05
C PRO A 16 -1.69 40.42 30.13
N THR A 17 -2.85 40.33 30.77
CA THR A 17 -4.19 40.54 30.21
C THR A 17 -4.46 42.03 29.99
N TYR A 18 -5.12 42.40 28.90
CA TYR A 18 -5.99 43.59 28.85
C TYR A 18 -7.34 43.22 28.23
N SER A 19 -8.39 43.63 28.93
CA SER A 19 -9.81 43.54 28.58
C SER A 19 -10.32 44.96 28.32
N THR A 20 -11.27 45.16 27.40
CA THR A 20 -12.40 46.14 27.45
C THR A 20 -13.30 45.98 26.20
N GLN A 21 -14.60 45.66 26.39
CA GLN A 21 -15.72 45.76 25.42
C GLN A 21 -16.40 47.17 25.52
N PRO A 22 -17.67 47.47 25.10
CA PRO A 22 -18.66 46.87 24.16
C PRO A 22 -19.44 47.90 23.26
N GLY A 23 -20.38 47.40 22.42
CA GLY A 23 -21.61 48.11 21.93
C GLY A 23 -21.60 48.57 20.46
N SER A 24 -22.70 48.69 19.70
CA SER A 24 -24.08 48.18 19.66
C SER A 24 -24.70 48.69 18.32
N SER A 25 -25.35 47.79 17.57
CA SER A 25 -26.51 47.91 16.65
C SER A 25 -26.82 49.20 15.84
N SER A 26 -27.02 49.09 14.51
CA SER A 26 -28.32 49.28 13.82
C SER A 26 -28.25 49.24 12.27
N GLU A 27 -29.03 48.32 11.71
CA GLU A 27 -29.90 48.32 10.50
C GLU A 27 -29.65 49.22 9.27
N THR A 28 -29.64 48.61 8.07
CA THR A 28 -30.72 48.63 7.03
C THR A 28 -30.14 48.42 5.62
N GLY A 29 -30.76 47.53 4.83
CA GLY A 29 -30.45 47.40 3.40
C GLY A 29 -30.91 46.10 2.75
N ASP A 30 -32.14 45.65 3.00
CA ASP A 30 -32.75 44.54 2.25
C ASP A 30 -33.05 44.96 0.81
N ASN A 31 -32.36 44.34 -0.15
CA ASN A 31 -32.75 44.33 -1.55
C ASN A 31 -32.75 42.87 -2.04
N VAL A 32 -33.89 42.20 -1.85
CA VAL A 32 -34.13 40.83 -2.31
C VAL A 32 -34.50 40.87 -3.80
N ILE A 33 -33.57 40.48 -4.66
CA ILE A 33 -33.81 40.15 -6.06
C ILE A 33 -34.32 38.70 -6.11
N PRO A 34 -35.46 38.39 -6.75
CA PRO A 34 -35.94 37.01 -6.86
C PRO A 34 -35.02 36.20 -7.80
N PRO A 35 -34.68 34.94 -7.47
CA PRO A 35 -33.88 34.11 -8.35
C PRO A 35 -34.70 33.68 -9.59
N SER A 36 -34.11 33.86 -10.76
CA SER A 36 -34.58 33.33 -12.04
C SER A 36 -34.67 31.79 -11.97
N PRO A 37 -35.71 31.13 -12.52
CA PRO A 37 -35.75 29.68 -12.64
C PRO A 37 -34.89 29.28 -13.85
N GLY A 38 -33.59 29.48 -13.72
CA GLY A 38 -32.58 28.98 -14.65
C GLY A 38 -32.19 27.57 -14.22
N GLU A 39 -32.43 26.62 -15.12
CA GLU A 39 -31.98 25.24 -15.08
C GLU A 39 -30.65 25.09 -14.33
N GLY A 40 -30.71 24.38 -13.20
CA GLY A 40 -29.51 24.02 -12.47
C GLY A 40 -28.56 23.26 -13.40
N PRO A 41 -27.24 23.50 -13.35
CA PRO A 41 -26.30 22.70 -14.10
C PRO A 41 -26.50 21.24 -13.68
N SER A 42 -26.48 20.33 -14.66
CA SER A 42 -26.34 18.89 -14.42
C SER A 42 -24.99 18.64 -13.73
N HIS A 43 -24.89 18.96 -12.45
CA HIS A 43 -23.84 18.49 -11.59
C HIS A 43 -24.20 17.07 -11.19
N GLN A 44 -24.07 16.12 -12.12
CA GLN A 44 -23.42 14.88 -11.73
C GLN A 44 -22.09 15.33 -11.15
N GLY A 45 -21.98 15.37 -9.82
CA GLY A 45 -20.77 15.84 -9.15
C GLY A 45 -19.59 15.11 -9.75
N SER A 46 -18.65 15.85 -10.33
CA SER A 46 -17.42 15.26 -10.88
C SER A 46 -16.79 14.37 -9.81
N VAL A 47 -16.34 13.17 -10.20
CA VAL A 47 -15.55 12.33 -9.31
C VAL A 47 -14.35 13.13 -8.83
N VAL A 48 -14.12 13.15 -7.51
CA VAL A 48 -12.98 13.82 -6.90
C VAL A 48 -11.82 12.84 -6.84
N ARG A 49 -10.70 13.19 -7.46
CA ARG A 49 -9.49 12.35 -7.50
C ARG A 49 -8.80 12.30 -6.14
N ASN A 50 -8.24 11.13 -5.83
CA ASN A 50 -7.35 10.98 -4.69
C ASN A 50 -5.90 11.14 -5.16
N GLU A 51 -5.50 12.38 -5.47
CA GLU A 51 -4.21 12.69 -6.09
C GLU A 51 -3.02 12.15 -5.28
N SER A 52 -3.13 12.12 -3.95
CA SER A 52 -2.09 11.59 -3.07
C SER A 52 -1.91 10.08 -3.24
N LEU A 53 -3.01 9.32 -3.18
CA LEU A 53 -2.95 7.86 -3.36
C LEU A 53 -2.51 7.50 -4.78
N GLU A 54 -3.07 8.16 -5.79
CA GLU A 54 -2.70 7.97 -7.19
C GLU A 54 -1.22 8.24 -7.43
N SER A 55 -0.68 9.34 -6.91
CA SER A 55 0.75 9.66 -7.01
C SER A 55 1.62 8.63 -6.30
N SER A 56 1.20 8.15 -5.13
CA SER A 56 1.89 7.09 -4.39
C SER A 56 1.94 5.79 -5.17
N MET A 57 0.82 5.35 -5.75
CA MET A 57 0.75 4.17 -6.59
C MET A 57 1.61 4.30 -7.83
N ARG A 58 1.54 5.44 -8.53
CA ARG A 58 2.37 5.71 -9.71
C ARG A 58 3.86 5.60 -9.36
N PHE A 59 4.30 6.20 -8.26
CA PHE A 59 5.71 6.14 -7.85
C PHE A 59 6.16 4.71 -7.54
N ARG A 60 5.31 3.94 -6.85
CA ARG A 60 5.56 2.53 -6.52
C ARG A 60 5.65 1.65 -7.78
N ILE A 61 4.78 1.87 -8.76
CA ILE A 61 4.84 1.20 -10.07
C ILE A 61 6.16 1.54 -10.79
N VAL A 62 6.51 2.82 -10.88
CA VAL A 62 7.77 3.26 -11.52
C VAL A 62 8.99 2.59 -10.89
N ARG A 63 9.02 2.43 -9.55
CA ARG A 63 10.10 1.70 -8.90
C ARG A 63 10.19 0.26 -9.38
N LEU A 64 9.07 -0.46 -9.43
CA LEU A 64 9.04 -1.84 -9.96
C LEU A 64 9.46 -1.91 -11.43
N GLU A 65 9.13 -0.92 -12.26
CA GLU A 65 9.54 -0.84 -13.66
C GLU A 65 11.04 -0.54 -13.83
N LEU A 66 11.63 0.23 -12.92
CA LEU A 66 13.07 0.50 -12.89
C LEU A 66 13.85 -0.74 -12.46
N ASP A 67 13.31 -1.50 -11.51
CA ASP A 67 13.87 -2.75 -11.01
C ASP A 67 13.60 -3.94 -11.97
N ASN A 68 12.93 -3.71 -13.11
CA ASN A 68 12.51 -4.73 -14.09
C ASN A 68 11.77 -5.89 -13.42
N SER A 69 10.82 -5.58 -12.53
CA SER A 69 10.04 -6.58 -11.81
C SER A 69 9.29 -7.51 -12.77
N PRO A 70 9.41 -8.85 -12.62
CA PRO A 70 8.63 -9.79 -13.43
C PRO A 70 7.14 -9.78 -13.06
N TYR A 71 6.78 -9.22 -11.91
CA TYR A 71 5.40 -9.23 -11.40
C TYR A 71 4.54 -8.06 -11.91
N LEU A 72 4.93 -7.40 -12.99
CA LEU A 72 4.16 -6.34 -13.66
C LEU A 72 3.39 -6.84 -14.91
N LEU A 73 3.05 -8.13 -14.98
CA LEU A 73 2.23 -8.74 -16.05
C LEU A 73 2.80 -8.53 -17.47
N ASP A 74 4.12 -8.57 -17.63
CA ASP A 74 4.79 -8.33 -18.92
C ASP A 74 4.42 -7.00 -19.61
N LYS A 75 3.89 -6.04 -18.85
CA LYS A 75 3.55 -4.71 -19.38
C LYS A 75 4.81 -3.93 -19.69
N ALA A 76 4.79 -3.17 -20.79
CA ALA A 76 5.88 -2.25 -21.06
C ALA A 76 5.89 -1.12 -20.03
N ARG A 77 7.05 -0.49 -19.86
CA ARG A 77 7.22 0.63 -18.93
C ARG A 77 6.20 1.72 -19.22
N GLY A 78 5.45 2.11 -18.19
CA GLY A 78 4.39 3.12 -18.24
C GLY A 78 3.00 2.56 -18.48
N ASP A 79 2.87 1.36 -19.06
CA ASP A 79 1.56 0.81 -19.47
C ASP A 79 0.70 0.46 -18.27
N TYR A 80 1.31 -0.03 -17.18
CA TYR A 80 0.56 -0.41 -15.97
C TYR A 80 -0.19 0.81 -15.40
N TRP A 81 0.52 1.93 -15.18
CA TRP A 81 -0.11 3.15 -14.67
C TRP A 81 -1.06 3.78 -15.70
N ALA A 82 -0.71 3.74 -16.99
CA ALA A 82 -1.56 4.27 -18.04
C ALA A 82 -2.92 3.57 -18.07
N GLN A 83 -2.96 2.25 -17.86
CA GLN A 83 -4.21 1.50 -17.78
C GLN A 83 -5.05 1.91 -16.55
N ILE A 84 -4.47 1.94 -15.35
CA ILE A 84 -5.21 2.37 -14.14
C ILE A 84 -5.79 3.76 -14.35
N ARG A 85 -4.97 4.70 -14.87
CA ARG A 85 -5.41 6.06 -15.13
C ARG A 85 -6.55 6.11 -16.13
N HIS A 86 -6.44 5.35 -17.22
CA HIS A 86 -7.50 5.24 -18.21
C HIS A 86 -8.80 4.75 -17.56
N GLU A 87 -8.76 3.70 -16.75
CA GLU A 87 -9.95 3.20 -16.06
C GLU A 87 -10.55 4.24 -15.11
N LEU A 88 -9.71 4.92 -14.29
CA LEU A 88 -10.15 5.98 -13.38
C LEU A 88 -10.82 7.17 -14.10
N ASP A 89 -10.30 7.56 -15.27
CA ASP A 89 -10.84 8.67 -16.06
C ASP A 89 -12.24 8.33 -16.66
N HIS A 90 -12.64 7.05 -16.67
CA HIS A 90 -13.93 6.58 -17.20
C HIS A 90 -14.96 6.19 -16.12
N VAL A 91 -14.63 6.36 -14.84
CA VAL A 91 -15.56 6.02 -13.76
C VAL A 91 -16.63 7.11 -13.58
N SER A 92 -17.89 6.71 -13.47
CA SER A 92 -19.04 7.62 -13.34
C SER A 92 -19.49 7.91 -11.90
N SER A 93 -18.90 7.27 -10.88
CA SER A 93 -19.27 7.48 -9.48
C SER A 93 -18.07 7.46 -8.53
N GLN A 94 -18.14 8.24 -7.44
CA GLN A 94 -17.09 8.25 -6.42
C GLN A 94 -16.89 6.87 -5.78
N ARG A 95 -17.98 6.12 -5.62
CA ARG A 95 -17.95 4.77 -5.04
C ARG A 95 -17.12 3.82 -5.90
N ASP A 96 -17.34 3.84 -7.20
CA ASP A 96 -16.64 2.97 -8.14
C ASP A 96 -15.17 3.40 -8.25
N SER A 97 -14.89 4.71 -8.19
CA SER A 97 -13.52 5.24 -8.22
C SER A 97 -12.73 4.80 -7.00
N ASN A 98 -13.34 4.91 -5.81
CA ASN A 98 -12.73 4.41 -4.57
C ASN A 98 -12.52 2.89 -4.61
N SER A 99 -13.50 2.14 -5.13
CA SER A 99 -13.42 0.68 -5.23
C SER A 99 -12.30 0.23 -6.17
N LEU A 100 -12.15 0.91 -7.32
CA LEU A 100 -11.06 0.67 -8.27
C LEU A 100 -9.70 0.99 -7.62
N LEU A 101 -9.54 2.15 -6.97
CA LEU A 101 -8.31 2.51 -6.28
C LEU A 101 -7.95 1.51 -5.16
N GLU A 102 -8.93 1.07 -4.38
CA GLU A 102 -8.72 0.07 -3.32
C GLU A 102 -8.27 -1.27 -3.89
N PHE A 103 -8.85 -1.70 -5.01
CA PHE A 103 -8.46 -2.91 -5.72
C PHE A 103 -7.02 -2.79 -6.26
N GLU A 104 -6.76 -1.79 -7.09
CA GLU A 104 -5.46 -1.60 -7.75
C GLU A 104 -4.33 -1.37 -6.74
N ASN A 105 -4.59 -0.65 -5.65
CA ASN A 105 -3.61 -0.44 -4.60
C ASN A 105 -3.24 -1.74 -3.87
N ARG A 106 -4.21 -2.63 -3.66
CA ARG A 106 -4.00 -3.93 -3.00
C ARG A 106 -3.30 -4.92 -3.94
N ASP A 107 -3.70 -4.97 -5.20
CA ASP A 107 -3.01 -5.77 -6.22
C ASP A 107 -1.55 -5.33 -6.38
N LEU A 108 -1.30 -4.01 -6.47
CA LEU A 108 0.04 -3.46 -6.49
C LEU A 108 0.85 -3.84 -5.24
N ARG A 109 0.22 -3.85 -4.05
CA ARG A 109 0.89 -4.28 -2.81
C ARG A 109 1.32 -5.74 -2.86
N ILE A 110 0.50 -6.64 -3.42
CA ILE A 110 0.87 -8.05 -3.62
C ILE A 110 2.09 -8.13 -4.55
N ARG A 111 2.05 -7.46 -5.70
CA ARG A 111 3.15 -7.43 -6.69
C ARG A 111 4.46 -6.93 -6.08
N GLU A 112 4.40 -5.88 -5.28
CA GLU A 112 5.56 -5.36 -4.56
C GLU A 112 6.14 -6.37 -3.58
N GLN A 113 5.29 -7.10 -2.84
CA GLN A 113 5.77 -8.13 -1.91
C GLN A 113 6.36 -9.33 -2.65
N LYS A 114 5.72 -9.79 -3.75
CA LYS A 114 6.30 -10.84 -4.61
C LYS A 114 7.67 -10.42 -5.13
N HIS A 115 7.79 -9.19 -5.64
CA HIS A 115 9.06 -8.64 -6.12
C HIS A 115 10.15 -8.61 -5.04
N GLU A 116 9.81 -8.13 -3.83
CA GLU A 116 10.79 -8.07 -2.75
C GLU A 116 11.24 -9.45 -2.28
N CYS A 117 10.31 -10.42 -2.17
CA CYS A 117 10.66 -11.80 -1.87
C CYS A 117 11.56 -12.41 -2.96
N PHE A 118 11.24 -12.18 -4.24
CA PHE A 118 12.06 -12.64 -5.36
C PHE A 118 13.47 -12.04 -5.35
N ARG A 119 13.59 -10.74 -5.05
CA ARG A 119 14.87 -10.05 -4.93
C ARG A 119 15.72 -10.64 -3.79
N LEU A 120 15.11 -10.91 -2.64
CA LEU A 120 15.78 -11.54 -1.50
C LEU A 120 16.16 -12.99 -1.80
N PHE A 121 15.27 -13.76 -2.43
CA PHE A 121 15.54 -15.12 -2.88
C PHE A 121 16.77 -15.17 -3.79
N ASN A 122 16.82 -14.32 -4.82
CA ASN A 122 17.98 -14.23 -5.72
C ASN A 122 19.26 -13.79 -4.99
N ARG A 123 19.14 -12.87 -4.03
CA ARG A 123 20.27 -12.48 -3.19
C ARG A 123 20.81 -13.67 -2.41
N VAL A 124 19.96 -14.45 -1.74
CA VAL A 124 20.37 -15.64 -0.99
C VAL A 124 21.06 -16.65 -1.91
N LEU A 125 20.52 -16.89 -3.12
CA LEU A 125 21.17 -17.77 -4.09
C LEU A 125 22.54 -17.25 -4.57
N SER A 126 22.68 -15.93 -4.72
CA SER A 126 23.97 -15.33 -5.10
C SER A 126 25.02 -15.46 -3.98
N GLU A 127 24.59 -15.38 -2.72
CA GLU A 127 25.44 -15.56 -1.54
C GLU A 127 25.74 -17.06 -1.27
N HIS A 128 24.85 -17.96 -1.71
CA HIS A 128 24.96 -19.42 -1.52
C HIS A 128 24.71 -20.22 -2.81
N PRO A 129 25.62 -20.17 -3.81
CA PRO A 129 25.37 -20.74 -5.15
C PRO A 129 25.09 -22.24 -5.17
N TYR A 130 25.57 -23.00 -4.17
CA TYR A 130 25.31 -24.44 -4.05
C TYR A 130 23.82 -24.77 -3.85
N LEU A 131 23.00 -23.82 -3.40
CA LEU A 131 21.56 -24.00 -3.26
C LEU A 131 20.88 -24.08 -4.63
N ALA A 132 21.34 -23.30 -5.62
CA ALA A 132 20.73 -23.28 -6.95
C ALA A 132 20.76 -24.67 -7.63
N GLY A 133 21.79 -25.48 -7.35
CA GLY A 133 21.89 -26.86 -7.84
C GLY A 133 20.94 -27.86 -7.16
N GLN A 134 20.21 -27.45 -6.11
CA GLN A 134 19.19 -28.26 -5.44
C GLN A 134 17.78 -27.98 -5.94
N ALA A 135 17.61 -26.97 -6.80
CA ALA A 135 16.34 -26.70 -7.44
C ALA A 135 16.01 -27.81 -8.46
N PRO A 136 14.76 -28.28 -8.52
CA PRO A 136 14.35 -29.31 -9.47
C PRO A 136 14.45 -28.87 -10.94
N TYR A 137 14.36 -27.57 -11.20
CA TYR A 137 14.58 -26.89 -12.48
C TYR A 137 15.06 -25.46 -12.20
N LYS A 138 14.88 -24.51 -13.12
CA LYS A 138 15.43 -23.16 -12.95
C LYS A 138 14.93 -22.53 -11.64
N PRO A 139 15.82 -22.09 -10.72
CA PRO A 139 15.42 -21.63 -9.39
C PRO A 139 14.33 -20.56 -9.38
N ASN A 140 14.37 -19.63 -10.33
CA ASN A 140 13.39 -18.55 -10.44
C ASN A 140 12.01 -19.08 -10.84
N GLU A 141 11.94 -20.04 -11.75
CA GLU A 141 10.67 -20.69 -12.15
C GLU A 141 10.09 -21.48 -10.96
N VAL A 142 10.94 -22.17 -10.18
CA VAL A 142 10.50 -22.89 -8.96
C VAL A 142 9.93 -21.92 -7.91
N PHE A 143 10.55 -20.75 -7.77
CA PHE A 143 10.07 -19.73 -6.85
C PHE A 143 8.72 -19.14 -7.29
N ASP A 144 8.55 -18.87 -8.59
CA ASP A 144 7.28 -18.40 -9.14
C ASP A 144 6.17 -19.45 -8.95
N ASP A 145 6.44 -20.71 -9.28
CA ASP A 145 5.49 -21.81 -9.07
C ASP A 145 5.12 -21.97 -7.59
N PHE A 146 6.07 -21.82 -6.66
CA PHE A 146 5.80 -21.84 -5.22
C PHE A 146 4.83 -20.73 -4.77
N LEU A 147 4.98 -19.52 -5.33
CA LEU A 147 4.06 -18.41 -5.04
C LEU A 147 2.68 -18.63 -5.66
N ASP A 148 2.63 -19.16 -6.87
CA ASP A 148 1.39 -19.41 -7.60
C ASP A 148 0.59 -20.56 -6.97
N GLU A 149 1.23 -21.66 -6.58
CA GLU A 149 0.62 -22.74 -5.79
C GLU A 149 -0.01 -22.20 -4.51
N ARG A 150 0.65 -21.24 -3.84
CA ARG A 150 0.08 -20.61 -2.64
C ARG A 150 -1.16 -19.79 -2.94
N ARG A 151 -1.19 -19.05 -4.05
CA ARG A 151 -2.39 -18.34 -4.48
C ARG A 151 -3.52 -19.30 -4.85
N GLU A 152 -3.21 -20.38 -5.57
CA GLU A 152 -4.19 -21.40 -5.92
C GLU A 152 -4.85 -22.04 -4.69
N LEU A 153 -4.09 -22.24 -3.61
CA LEU A 153 -4.64 -22.76 -2.35
C LEU A 153 -5.63 -21.79 -1.69
N LEU A 154 -5.43 -20.47 -1.85
CA LEU A 154 -6.40 -19.47 -1.43
C LEU A 154 -7.62 -19.46 -2.36
N ASP A 155 -7.41 -19.60 -3.67
CA ASP A 155 -8.48 -19.57 -4.64
C ASP A 155 -9.44 -20.76 -4.52
N LYS A 156 -8.94 -21.94 -4.13
CA LYS A 156 -9.73 -23.13 -3.78
C LYS A 156 -10.69 -22.91 -2.59
N GLN A 157 -10.53 -21.85 -1.80
CA GLN A 157 -11.45 -21.50 -0.72
C GLN A 157 -12.69 -20.78 -1.30
N ALA A 158 -13.64 -21.57 -1.80
CA ALA A 158 -14.78 -21.10 -2.62
C ALA A 158 -15.69 -20.05 -1.93
N LYS A 159 -15.69 -19.96 -0.60
CA LYS A 159 -16.57 -19.05 0.16
C LYS A 159 -15.90 -17.76 0.63
N GLU A 160 -14.58 -17.66 0.48
CA GLU A 160 -13.85 -16.52 1.00
C GLU A 160 -13.85 -15.36 -0.01
N PRO A 161 -14.16 -14.12 0.41
CA PRO A 161 -14.04 -12.96 -0.46
C PRO A 161 -12.62 -12.76 -0.98
N VAL A 162 -12.48 -12.28 -2.23
CA VAL A 162 -11.17 -12.00 -2.85
C VAL A 162 -10.32 -11.08 -1.96
N VAL A 163 -10.92 -10.06 -1.34
CA VAL A 163 -10.21 -9.14 -0.44
C VAL A 163 -9.57 -9.87 0.75
N GLU A 164 -10.23 -10.89 1.31
CA GLU A 164 -9.66 -11.66 2.43
C GLU A 164 -8.55 -12.61 1.94
N LYS A 165 -8.69 -13.19 0.74
CA LYS A 165 -7.62 -13.95 0.09
C LYS A 165 -6.39 -13.08 -0.14
N ASP A 166 -6.57 -11.88 -0.68
CA ASP A 166 -5.50 -10.91 -0.94
C ASP A 166 -4.79 -10.50 0.37
N LYS A 167 -5.54 -10.30 1.46
CA LYS A 167 -4.94 -10.02 2.79
C LYS A 167 -4.10 -11.19 3.29
N LYS A 168 -4.58 -12.43 3.12
CA LYS A 168 -3.82 -13.64 3.49
C LYS A 168 -2.56 -13.80 2.64
N GLU A 169 -2.64 -13.52 1.34
CA GLU A 169 -1.47 -13.53 0.46
C GLU A 169 -0.44 -12.49 0.88
N ILE A 170 -0.88 -11.25 1.17
CA ILE A 170 0.02 -10.19 1.67
C ILE A 170 0.69 -10.64 2.98
N ALA A 171 -0.07 -11.17 3.93
CA ALA A 171 0.48 -11.64 5.21
C ALA A 171 1.48 -12.79 5.04
N PHE A 172 1.18 -13.74 4.15
CA PHE A 172 2.08 -14.82 3.79
C PHE A 172 3.39 -14.29 3.18
N LEU A 173 3.30 -13.38 2.20
CA LEU A 173 4.47 -12.80 1.55
C LEU A 173 5.31 -11.98 2.53
N GLU A 174 4.69 -11.26 3.47
CA GLU A 174 5.41 -10.55 4.52
C GLU A 174 6.17 -11.51 5.45
N GLY A 175 5.57 -12.65 5.81
CA GLY A 175 6.25 -13.72 6.55
C GLY A 175 7.42 -14.31 5.77
N LEU A 176 7.19 -14.68 4.51
CA LEU A 176 8.24 -15.21 3.62
C LEU A 176 9.41 -14.23 3.46
N ARG A 177 9.12 -12.94 3.31
CA ARG A 177 10.14 -11.88 3.25
C ARG A 177 11.02 -11.89 4.51
N MET A 178 10.40 -11.96 5.70
CA MET A 178 11.12 -12.00 6.97
C MET A 178 11.96 -13.28 7.08
N ASP A 179 11.44 -14.42 6.65
CA ASP A 179 12.17 -15.69 6.67
C ASP A 179 13.35 -15.69 5.70
N LEU A 180 13.21 -15.11 4.51
CA LEU A 180 14.32 -14.94 3.57
C LEU A 180 15.40 -14.01 4.12
N GLN A 181 15.01 -12.94 4.84
CA GLN A 181 15.96 -12.01 5.47
C GLN A 181 16.72 -12.61 6.65
N ASN A 182 16.03 -13.38 7.50
CA ASN A 182 16.57 -13.84 8.78
C ASN A 182 17.20 -15.24 8.69
N ASN A 183 16.63 -16.11 7.86
CA ASN A 183 16.97 -17.53 7.80
C ASN A 183 17.57 -17.95 6.45
N GLY A 184 17.55 -17.07 5.45
CA GLY A 184 18.25 -17.18 4.16
C GLY A 184 18.23 -18.59 3.57
N PRO A 185 19.37 -19.34 3.59
CA PRO A 185 19.46 -20.70 3.07
C PRO A 185 18.39 -21.68 3.58
N ASN A 186 18.01 -21.60 4.86
CA ASN A 186 17.06 -22.53 5.45
C ASN A 186 15.63 -22.31 4.92
N THR A 187 15.35 -21.12 4.39
CA THR A 187 14.07 -20.77 3.76
C THR A 187 14.02 -21.24 2.31
N ILE A 188 15.17 -21.38 1.64
CA ILE A 188 15.26 -21.82 0.23
C ILE A 188 14.95 -23.31 0.08
N LEU A 189 15.43 -24.15 1.00
CA LEU A 189 15.28 -25.61 0.87
C LEU A 189 13.80 -26.07 0.83
N PRO A 190 12.89 -25.54 1.68
CA PRO A 190 11.46 -25.84 1.58
C PRO A 190 10.80 -25.35 0.30
N ILE A 191 11.33 -24.30 -0.35
CA ILE A 191 10.81 -23.81 -1.64
C ILE A 191 11.17 -24.79 -2.75
N PHE A 192 12.40 -25.32 -2.77
CA PHE A 192 12.82 -26.29 -3.79
C PHE A 192 12.28 -27.69 -3.55
N ASN A 193 12.04 -28.02 -2.29
CA ASN A 193 11.50 -29.30 -1.87
C ASN A 193 10.31 -29.04 -0.95
N PRO A 194 9.14 -28.70 -1.51
CA PRO A 194 7.91 -28.64 -0.74
C PRO A 194 7.54 -30.07 -0.34
N THR A 195 8.23 -30.60 0.67
CA THR A 195 7.70 -31.72 1.44
C THR A 195 6.31 -31.30 1.85
N SER A 196 5.32 -32.18 1.67
CA SER A 196 3.92 -31.96 2.06
C SER A 196 3.83 -31.68 3.56
N THR A 197 4.26 -30.51 4.00
CA THR A 197 4.05 -29.93 5.30
C THR A 197 2.71 -29.23 5.23
N SER A 198 1.69 -30.05 4.96
CA SER A 198 0.35 -29.78 5.41
C SER A 198 0.40 -29.79 6.94
N ASN A 199 -0.10 -28.70 7.53
CA ASN A 199 -0.39 -28.50 8.95
C ASN A 199 0.78 -28.01 9.82
N ARG A 200 0.93 -26.69 9.91
CA ARG A 200 1.08 -26.00 11.19
C ARG A 200 0.19 -24.77 11.22
#